data_AF-A0AAV9A2T4-F1
#
_entry.id   AF-A0AAV9A2T4-F1
#
_cell.length_a   1.000
_cell.length_b   1.000
_cell.length_c   1.000
_cell.angle_alpha   90.00
_cell.angle_beta   90.00
_cell.angle_gamma   90.00
#
_symmetry.space_group_name_H-M   'P 1'
#
loop_
_entity.id
_entity.type
_entity.pdbx_description
1 polymer ?
#
loop_
_entity_poly.entity_id
_entity_poly.type
_entity_poly.pdbx_seq_one_letter_code
_entity_poly.pdbx_strand_id
1 'polypeptide(L)'
;MAFITYEDPAMTAAIARMLPQTHHQFCIWHIMKKLPEKVGAFSCRSDFLVSFKNVFMSETPEEFEESRKKIIMHFSLESNEWLSK
;
A
#
# COMPACT_ATOMS: atom_id res chain seq x y z
N MET A 1 -1.15 10.18 -15.00
CA MET A 1 -1.70 8.91 -15.56
C MET A 1 -1.16 7.78 -14.70
N ALA A 2 -2.01 6.96 -14.09
CA ALA A 2 -1.60 5.88 -13.19
C ALA A 2 -1.71 4.54 -13.93
N PHE A 3 -0.64 3.75 -13.92
CA PHE A 3 -0.60 2.41 -14.51
C PHE A 3 -0.50 1.38 -13.38
N ILE A 4 -1.41 0.41 -13.39
CA ILE A 4 -1.46 -0.67 -12.41
C ILE A 4 -0.66 -1.84 -12.96
N THR A 5 0.53 -2.09 -12.43
CA THR A 5 1.31 -3.29 -12.78
C THR A 5 1.57 -4.20 -11.59
N TYR A 6 1.80 -5.46 -11.91
CA TYR A 6 2.16 -6.50 -10.95
C TYR A 6 3.57 -6.25 -10.44
N GLU A 7 3.87 -6.77 -9.26
CA GLU A 7 5.16 -6.63 -8.56
C GLU A 7 6.26 -7.41 -9.31
N ASP A 8 6.70 -6.86 -10.44
CA ASP A 8 7.76 -7.39 -11.29
C ASP A 8 8.88 -6.33 -11.40
N PRO A 9 10.11 -6.65 -10.96
CA PRO A 9 11.23 -5.71 -11.00
C PRO A 9 11.56 -5.22 -12.42
N ALA A 10 11.39 -6.08 -13.43
CA ALA A 10 11.64 -5.71 -14.83
C ALA A 10 10.55 -4.76 -15.36
N MET A 11 9.28 -4.98 -15.01
CA MET A 11 8.19 -4.05 -15.32
C MET A 11 8.38 -2.71 -14.62
N THR A 12 8.79 -2.71 -13.35
CA THR A 12 9.06 -1.48 -12.60
C THR A 12 10.18 -0.67 -13.26
N ALA A 13 11.29 -1.33 -13.63
CA ALA A 13 12.40 -0.68 -14.33
C ALA A 13 11.99 -0.19 -15.74
N ALA A 14 11.19 -0.96 -16.47
CA ALA A 14 10.70 -0.59 -17.79
C ALA A 14 9.76 0.62 -17.73
N ILE A 15 8.85 0.69 -16.74
CA ILE A 15 7.95 1.84 -16.54
C ILE A 15 8.72 3.07 -16.11
N ALA A 16 9.68 2.95 -15.19
CA ALA A 16 10.54 4.07 -14.81
C ALA A 16 11.32 4.64 -16.01
N ARG A 17 11.71 3.78 -16.96
CA ARG A 17 12.43 4.17 -18.17
C ARG A 17 11.53 4.71 -19.28
N MET A 18 10.35 4.14 -19.48
CA MET A 18 9.45 4.45 -20.60
C MET A 18 8.41 5.52 -20.26
N LEU A 19 8.05 5.62 -18.97
CA LEU A 19 6.99 6.48 -18.46
C LEU A 19 7.45 7.18 -17.16
N PRO A 20 8.50 8.03 -17.21
CA PRO A 20 9.11 8.63 -16.02
C PRO A 20 8.17 9.57 -15.25
N GLN A 21 7.07 10.03 -15.87
CA GLN A 21 6.03 10.85 -15.21
C GLN A 21 4.85 10.02 -14.67
N THR A 22 4.91 8.69 -14.77
CA THR A 22 3.86 7.80 -14.26
C THR A 22 4.19 7.39 -12.83
N HIS A 23 3.30 7.73 -11.90
CA HIS A 23 3.32 7.14 -10.57
C HIS A 23 2.86 5.69 -10.67
N HIS A 24 3.78 4.77 -10.40
CA HIS A 24 3.49 3.35 -10.30
C HIS A 24 2.88 3.08 -8.93
N GLN A 25 1.58 2.81 -8.90
CA GLN A 25 0.89 2.32 -7.71
C GLN A 25 0.72 0.81 -7.84
N PHE A 26 1.10 0.08 -6.80
CA PHE A 26 0.82 -1.35 -6.74
C PHE A 26 -0.68 -1.59 -6.88
N CYS A 27 -1.04 -2.67 -7.59
CA CYS A 27 -2.44 -3.08 -7.71
C CYS A 27 -3.03 -3.30 -6.30
N ILE A 28 -3.98 -2.44 -5.90
CA ILE A 28 -4.66 -2.53 -4.60
C ILE A 28 -5.19 -3.94 -4.35
N TRP A 29 -5.72 -4.61 -5.39
CA TRP A 29 -6.19 -5.98 -5.29
C TRP A 29 -5.07 -6.97 -4.89
N HIS A 30 -3.86 -6.84 -5.44
CA HIS A 30 -2.72 -7.67 -5.04
C HIS A 30 -2.29 -7.41 -3.60
N ILE A 31 -2.28 -6.15 -3.18
CA ILE A 31 -1.96 -5.76 -1.81
C ILE A 31 -2.99 -6.34 -0.84
N MET A 32 -4.29 -6.18 -1.15
CA MET A 32 -5.39 -6.73 -0.36
C MET A 32 -5.36 -8.26 -0.30
N LYS A 33 -4.86 -8.94 -1.34
CA LYS A 33 -4.69 -10.41 -1.32
C LYS A 33 -3.58 -10.86 -0.38
N LYS A 34 -2.47 -10.10 -0.28
CA LYS A 34 -1.36 -10.37 0.64
C LYS A 34 -1.63 -9.88 2.07
N LEU A 35 -2.60 -8.99 2.24
CA LEU A 35 -2.92 -8.35 3.52
C LEU A 35 -3.23 -9.35 4.65
N PRO A 36 -4.07 -10.40 4.45
CA PRO A 36 -4.35 -11.39 5.50
C PRO A 36 -3.08 -12.08 6.04
N GLU A 37 -2.11 -12.34 5.18
CA GLU A 37 -0.83 -12.96 5.58
C GLU A 37 0.04 -12.01 6.41
N LYS A 38 -0.14 -10.69 6.25
CA LYS A 38 0.71 -9.66 6.88
C LYS A 38 0.14 -9.08 8.16
N VAL A 39 -1.19 -8.99 8.27
CA VAL A 39 -1.85 -8.39 9.43
C VAL A 39 -2.76 -9.37 10.18
N GLY A 40 -2.85 -10.63 9.74
CA GLY A 40 -3.58 -11.69 10.44
C GLY A 40 -5.03 -11.30 10.73
N ALA A 41 -5.46 -11.39 11.99
CA ALA A 41 -6.83 -11.12 12.41
C ALA A 41 -7.36 -9.72 12.04
N PHE A 42 -6.48 -8.74 11.83
CA PHE A 42 -6.88 -7.40 11.38
C PHE A 42 -7.46 -7.40 9.95
N SER A 43 -7.15 -8.39 9.10
CA SER A 43 -7.76 -8.47 7.77
C SER A 43 -9.25 -8.80 7.79
N CYS A 44 -9.78 -9.28 8.93
CA CYS A 44 -11.20 -9.53 9.11
C CYS A 44 -11.96 -8.29 9.62
N ARG A 45 -11.24 -7.21 9.97
CA ARG A 45 -11.83 -5.97 10.48
C ARG A 45 -12.14 -5.02 9.34
N SER A 46 -13.42 -4.73 9.15
CA SER A 46 -13.90 -3.84 8.08
C SER A 46 -13.35 -2.42 8.21
N ASP A 47 -13.24 -1.90 9.43
CA ASP A 47 -12.70 -0.57 9.72
C ASP A 47 -11.19 -0.48 9.45
N PHE A 48 -10.45 -1.56 9.71
CA PHE A 48 -9.05 -1.70 9.30
C PHE A 48 -8.91 -1.69 7.79
N LEU A 49 -9.71 -2.49 7.07
CA LEU A 49 -9.66 -2.56 5.60
C LEU A 49 -9.99 -1.23 4.94
N VAL A 50 -10.96 -0.48 5.47
CA VAL A 50 -11.33 0.86 4.97
C VAL A 50 -10.18 1.83 5.17
N SER A 51 -9.61 1.88 6.38
CA SER A 51 -8.48 2.75 6.69
C SER A 51 -7.29 2.40 5.81
N PHE A 52 -6.97 1.11 5.69
CA PHE A 52 -5.87 0.61 4.88
C PHE A 52 -6.05 0.97 3.41
N LYS A 53 -7.24 0.79 2.85
CA LYS A 53 -7.54 1.21 1.48
C LYS A 53 -7.29 2.71 1.26
N ASN A 54 -7.63 3.56 2.24
CA ASN A 54 -7.39 5.01 2.14
C ASN A 54 -5.90 5.34 2.07
N VAL A 55 -5.03 4.61 2.77
CA VAL A 55 -3.56 4.76 2.65
C VAL A 55 -3.09 4.49 1.23
N PHE A 56 -3.54 3.39 0.62
CA PHE A 56 -3.12 3.03 -0.74
C PHE A 56 -3.82 3.83 -1.85
N MET A 57 -4.83 4.64 -1.50
CA MET A 57 -5.49 5.58 -2.40
C MET A 57 -4.93 7.00 -2.30
N SER A 58 -3.99 7.27 -1.39
CA SER A 58 -3.32 8.57 -1.29
C SER A 58 -2.64 8.93 -2.61
N GLU A 59 -2.86 10.17 -3.06
CA GLU A 59 -2.33 10.67 -4.33
C GLU A 59 -0.94 11.28 -4.14
N THR A 60 -0.63 11.74 -2.92
CA THR A 60 0.66 12.33 -2.57
C THR A 60 1.44 11.45 -1.57
N PRO A 61 2.78 11.49 -1.62
CA PRO A 61 3.62 10.82 -0.63
C PRO A 61 3.35 11.30 0.80
N GLU A 62 3.03 12.58 1.00
CA GLU A 62 2.74 13.14 2.32
C GLU A 62 1.45 12.56 2.89
N GLU A 63 0.38 12.49 2.10
CA GLU A 63 -0.89 11.87 2.51
C GLU A 63 -0.74 10.38 2.81
N PHE A 64 0.09 9.68 2.03
CA PHE A 64 0.41 8.28 2.24
C PHE A 64 1.08 8.07 3.60
N GLU A 65 2.13 8.83 3.91
CA GLU A 65 2.87 8.74 5.18
C GLU A 65 1.99 9.11 6.38
N GLU A 66 1.19 10.17 6.27
CA GLU A 66 0.29 10.58 7.35
C GLU A 66 -0.78 9.51 7.62
N SER A 67 -1.41 9.01 6.57
CA SER A 67 -2.44 7.97 6.67
C SER A 67 -1.84 6.66 7.18
N ARG A 68 -0.64 6.28 6.74
CA ARG A 68 0.08 5.08 7.22
C ARG A 68 0.36 5.19 8.72
N LYS A 69 0.88 6.33 9.19
CA LYS A 69 1.11 6.59 10.62
C LYS A 69 -0.18 6.50 11.43
N LYS A 70 -1.28 7.06 10.93
CA LYS A 70 -2.60 6.98 11.58
C LYS A 70 -3.04 5.53 11.80
N ILE A 71 -2.87 4.65 10.82
CA ILE A 71 -3.23 3.23 10.96
C ILE A 71 -2.30 2.52 11.93
N ILE A 72 -1.00 2.74 11.85
CA ILE A 72 -0.03 2.12 12.75
C ILE A 72 -0.35 2.48 14.21
N MET A 73 -0.65 3.74 14.49
CA MET A 73 -1.04 4.20 15.82
C MET A 73 -2.42 3.68 16.24
N HIS A 74 -3.42 3.75 15.37
CA HIS A 74 -4.81 3.40 15.70
C HIS A 74 -5.00 1.90 15.96
N PHE A 75 -4.25 1.05 15.26
CA PHE A 75 -4.33 -0.40 15.40
C PHE A 75 -3.15 -0.99 16.19
N SER A 76 -2.30 -0.15 16.78
CA SER A 76 -1.09 -0.55 17.53
C SER A 76 -0.21 -1.54 16.77
N LEU A 77 0.00 -1.28 15.47
CA LEU A 77 0.76 -2.13 14.55
C LEU A 77 2.25 -1.77 14.51
N GLU A 78 2.76 -1.11 15.55
CA GLU A 78 4.16 -0.68 15.64
C GLU A 78 5.15 -1.85 15.58
N SER A 79 4.72 -3.03 16.02
CA SER A 79 5.51 -4.28 15.96
C SER A 79 5.43 -5.00 14.61
N ASN A 80 4.67 -4.48 13.64
CA ASN A 80 4.52 -5.12 12.34
C ASN A 80 5.66 -4.70 11.39
N GLU A 81 6.66 -5.56 11.22
CA GLU A 81 7.82 -5.30 10.35
C GLU A 81 7.46 -4.95 8.89
N TRP A 82 6.32 -5.43 8.40
CA TRP A 82 5.86 -5.13 7.04
C TRP A 82 5.33 -3.70 6.89
N LEU A 83 4.72 -3.15 7.95
CA LEU A 83 4.24 -1.77 8.00
C LEU A 83 5.28 -0.80 8.57
N SER A 84 6.40 -1.28 9.09
CA SER A 84 7.47 -0.49 9.69
C SER A 84 8.63 -0.18 8.72
N LYS A 85 8.78 -0.96 7.64
CA LYS A 85 9.68 -0.66 6.51
C LYS A 85 9.16 0.47 5.63
#